data_AF-A0A653S2S0-F1
#
_entry.id   AF-A0A653S2S0-F1
#
_cell.length_a   1.000
_cell.length_b   1.000
_cell.length_c   1.000
_cell.angle_alpha   90.00
_cell.angle_beta   90.00
_cell.angle_gamma   90.00
#
_symmetry.space_group_name_H-M   'P 1'
#
loop_
_entity.id
_entity.type
_entity.pdbx_description
1 polymer ?
#
loop_
_entity_poly.entity_id
_entity_poly.type
_entity_poly.pdbx_seq_one_letter_code
_entity_poly.pdbx_strand_id
1 'polypeptide(L)'
;MKNYGDLEVHTDGQLGFFGPVVNDGQFFSNSGLVGLYGEKSYTISGRIKPKLFDLEIANPNNITLNIPVSVSSNTNFILGDLQTTKINHKNYLGFKASSFSNGASDFSKVNGFVKATVLDHFIFPVGDQEYIRPISLETEFSDIDYTACYIYGNSTNTYPLYNNQEVENISTNEYWILKGSKKVSITIDWNDRSKIERITDNINDIKIVGFETSTSSWKTLGGIGNTGDLNNGFLSSKLFTPNEYAAITFGVLASNEIEQPETSLNSYHYILSPNGDGVNDNFIIEELADYESNVLHIYDRNGLLVFEAQNYTDEFDGYTGKTISTLDRDAGLAQGIYYYIAAVNGGEFSLQGYLYIDR
;
A
#
# COMPACT_ATOMS: atom_id res chain seq x y z
N MET A 1 -29.13 8.48 4.68
CA MET A 1 -29.13 9.26 5.95
C MET A 1 -28.68 10.68 5.65
N LYS A 2 -29.28 11.68 6.30
CA LYS A 2 -28.78 13.07 6.25
C LYS A 2 -28.57 13.57 7.68
N ASN A 3 -27.32 13.89 8.01
CA ASN A 3 -26.95 14.44 9.31
C ASN A 3 -26.80 15.96 9.22
N TYR A 4 -27.49 16.68 10.09
CA TYR A 4 -27.33 18.13 10.28
C TYR A 4 -26.87 18.51 11.70
N GLY A 5 -26.84 17.54 12.62
CA GLY A 5 -26.49 17.75 14.02
C GLY A 5 -25.19 17.05 14.38
N ASP A 6 -24.99 16.83 15.67
CA ASP A 6 -23.83 16.10 16.18
C ASP A 6 -24.17 14.60 16.26
N LEU A 7 -23.35 13.79 15.60
CA LEU A 7 -23.41 12.33 15.63
C LEU A 7 -22.09 11.81 16.22
N GLU A 8 -22.20 11.09 17.32
CA GLU A 8 -21.08 10.40 17.97
C GLU A 8 -21.34 8.89 18.01
N VAL A 9 -20.31 8.10 17.68
CA VAL A 9 -20.29 6.66 17.99
C VAL A 9 -19.41 6.49 19.23
N HIS A 10 -19.99 5.86 20.26
CA HIS A 10 -19.33 5.60 21.54
C HIS A 10 -18.73 4.18 21.59
N THR A 11 -18.04 3.89 22.69
CA THR A 11 -17.43 2.59 22.95
C THR A 11 -18.45 1.46 22.82
N ASP A 12 -18.04 0.37 22.15
CA ASP A 12 -18.86 -0.78 21.77
C ASP A 12 -20.06 -0.46 20.83
N GLY A 13 -20.21 0.81 20.45
CA GLY A 13 -21.19 1.25 19.48
C GLY A 13 -20.82 0.77 18.07
N GLN A 14 -21.82 0.30 17.35
CA GLN A 14 -21.68 -0.08 15.93
C GLN A 14 -22.75 0.65 15.12
N LEU A 15 -22.32 1.35 14.07
CA LEU A 15 -23.20 2.09 13.17
C LEU A 15 -22.97 1.67 11.72
N GLY A 16 -23.93 0.97 11.13
CA GLY A 16 -23.88 0.55 9.73
C GLY A 16 -24.67 1.47 8.79
N PHE A 17 -24.05 1.92 7.72
CA PHE A 17 -24.73 2.62 6.62
C PHE A 17 -24.93 1.67 5.43
N PHE A 18 -26.17 1.55 4.95
CA PHE A 18 -26.55 0.70 3.81
C PHE A 18 -26.95 1.49 2.55
N GLY A 19 -26.60 2.77 2.51
CA GLY A 19 -27.05 3.69 1.46
C GLY A 19 -26.47 5.10 1.62
N PRO A 20 -26.88 6.05 0.76
CA PRO A 20 -26.26 7.37 0.68
C PRO A 20 -26.25 8.11 2.03
N VAL A 21 -25.09 8.71 2.35
CA VAL A 21 -24.89 9.54 3.54
C VAL A 21 -24.57 10.97 3.09
N VAL A 22 -25.32 11.93 3.64
CA VAL A 22 -25.04 13.36 3.50
C VAL A 22 -24.73 13.92 4.89
N ASN A 23 -23.47 14.26 5.15
CA ASN A 23 -23.00 14.77 6.44
C ASN A 23 -22.75 16.28 6.40
N ASP A 24 -23.72 17.04 6.90
CA ASP A 24 -23.65 18.50 7.03
C ASP A 24 -23.41 18.94 8.50
N GLY A 25 -23.42 18.01 9.47
CA GLY A 25 -23.14 18.23 10.90
C GLY A 25 -21.87 17.54 11.40
N GLN A 26 -21.53 17.68 12.69
CA GLN A 26 -20.39 16.95 13.25
C GLN A 26 -20.68 15.44 13.20
N PHE A 27 -19.71 14.68 12.74
CA PHE A 27 -19.73 13.23 12.83
C PHE A 27 -18.35 12.77 13.26
N PHE A 28 -18.25 12.33 14.51
CA PHE A 28 -16.98 11.89 15.08
C PHE A 28 -17.18 10.62 15.91
N SER A 29 -16.10 9.90 16.16
CA SER A 29 -16.08 8.80 17.13
C SER A 29 -14.68 8.67 17.69
N ASN A 30 -14.57 8.55 19.01
CA ASN A 30 -13.31 8.28 19.69
C ASN A 30 -13.10 6.79 19.98
N SER A 31 -14.14 5.97 19.74
CA SER A 31 -14.19 4.52 19.88
C SER A 31 -15.36 3.97 19.07
N GLY A 32 -15.45 2.65 18.93
CA GLY A 32 -16.55 2.00 18.21
C GLY A 32 -16.36 1.97 16.70
N LEU A 33 -17.30 1.30 16.02
CA LEU A 33 -17.19 0.90 14.63
C LEU A 33 -18.23 1.60 13.75
N VAL A 34 -17.79 2.17 12.64
CA VAL A 34 -18.66 2.61 11.55
C VAL A 34 -18.49 1.70 10.35
N GLY A 35 -19.59 1.10 9.92
CA GLY A 35 -19.64 0.20 8.78
C GLY A 35 -20.25 0.83 7.55
N LEU A 36 -19.65 0.58 6.39
CA LEU A 36 -20.16 0.95 5.08
C LEU A 36 -20.53 -0.32 4.32
N TYR A 37 -21.84 -0.60 4.25
CA TYR A 37 -22.39 -1.91 3.88
C TYR A 37 -23.41 -1.85 2.75
N GLY A 38 -23.74 -3.02 2.23
CA GLY A 38 -24.89 -3.24 1.34
C GLY A 38 -24.49 -3.62 -0.07
N GLU A 39 -25.49 -3.73 -0.95
CA GLU A 39 -25.34 -4.35 -2.28
C GLU A 39 -25.43 -3.34 -3.42
N LYS A 40 -25.48 -2.04 -3.13
CA LYS A 40 -25.66 -0.99 -4.15
C LYS A 40 -24.59 0.06 -3.99
N SER A 41 -24.15 0.62 -5.11
CA SER A 41 -23.28 1.80 -5.09
C SER A 41 -23.98 2.96 -4.40
N TYR A 42 -23.29 3.65 -3.50
CA TYR A 42 -23.77 4.92 -2.95
C TYR A 42 -22.62 5.85 -2.59
N THR A 43 -22.98 7.07 -2.17
CA THR A 43 -22.00 8.12 -1.89
C THR A 43 -22.01 8.53 -0.42
N ILE A 44 -20.83 8.91 0.06
CA ILE A 44 -20.65 9.71 1.27
C ILE A 44 -20.35 11.14 0.81
N SER A 45 -21.19 12.08 1.20
CA SER A 45 -21.14 13.47 0.73
C SER A 45 -21.50 14.42 1.86
N GLY A 46 -21.50 15.73 1.61
CA GLY A 46 -21.87 16.75 2.58
C GLY A 46 -20.84 17.87 2.65
N ARG A 47 -20.81 18.59 3.77
CA ARG A 47 -19.89 19.72 4.00
C ARG A 47 -18.86 19.44 5.07
N ILE A 48 -19.12 18.51 5.98
CA ILE A 48 -18.29 18.23 7.14
C ILE A 48 -17.71 16.83 7.00
N LYS A 49 -16.38 16.71 7.08
CA LYS A 49 -15.69 15.41 7.03
C LYS A 49 -16.01 14.56 8.27
N PRO A 50 -16.46 13.30 8.11
CA PRO A 50 -16.53 12.36 9.21
C PRO A 50 -15.14 12.01 9.78
N LYS A 51 -15.05 11.89 11.10
CA LYS A 51 -13.83 11.47 11.83
C LYS A 51 -14.12 10.19 12.63
N LEU A 52 -13.76 9.05 12.07
CA LEU A 52 -14.13 7.74 12.57
C LEU A 52 -12.99 7.15 13.40
N PHE A 53 -13.32 6.28 14.34
CA PHE A 53 -12.35 5.52 15.11
C PHE A 53 -11.97 4.27 14.31
N ASP A 54 -12.92 3.35 14.15
CA ASP A 54 -12.83 2.22 13.23
C ASP A 54 -13.79 2.37 12.06
N LEU A 55 -13.36 1.88 10.90
CA LEU A 55 -14.11 1.82 9.66
C LEU A 55 -14.09 0.39 9.10
N GLU A 56 -15.26 -0.14 8.73
CA GLU A 56 -15.38 -1.39 7.99
C GLU A 56 -16.09 -1.16 6.64
N ILE A 57 -15.59 -1.79 5.58
CA ILE A 57 -16.10 -1.64 4.23
C ILE A 57 -16.46 -3.01 3.67
N ALA A 58 -17.76 -3.25 3.45
CA ALA A 58 -18.27 -4.46 2.80
C ALA A 58 -19.44 -4.10 1.87
N ASN A 59 -19.10 -3.65 0.66
CA ASN A 59 -20.06 -3.35 -0.40
C ASN A 59 -19.47 -3.63 -1.79
N PRO A 60 -19.88 -4.71 -2.48
CA PRO A 60 -19.30 -5.12 -3.77
C PRO A 60 -19.52 -4.13 -4.91
N ASN A 61 -20.47 -3.20 -4.77
CA ASN A 61 -20.81 -2.23 -5.81
C ASN A 61 -20.16 -0.84 -5.58
N ASN A 62 -19.13 -0.80 -4.73
CA ASN A 62 -18.29 0.35 -4.42
C ASN A 62 -18.99 1.50 -3.69
N ILE A 63 -18.21 2.29 -2.97
CA ILE A 63 -18.70 3.46 -2.23
C ILE A 63 -17.87 4.66 -2.59
N THR A 64 -18.51 5.72 -3.10
CA THR A 64 -17.81 6.93 -3.53
C THR A 64 -17.76 7.97 -2.41
N LEU A 65 -16.56 8.39 -2.03
CA LEU A 65 -16.34 9.54 -1.17
C LEU A 65 -16.32 10.84 -1.98
N ASN A 66 -17.35 11.65 -1.79
CA ASN A 66 -17.45 13.03 -2.31
C ASN A 66 -16.95 14.09 -1.32
N ILE A 67 -16.55 13.65 -0.12
CA ILE A 67 -15.83 14.42 0.90
C ILE A 67 -14.80 13.51 1.56
N PRO A 68 -13.74 14.04 2.20
CA PRO A 68 -12.85 13.22 3.01
C PRO A 68 -13.56 12.50 4.15
N VAL A 69 -13.08 11.30 4.46
CA VAL A 69 -13.37 10.56 5.71
C VAL A 69 -12.03 10.26 6.35
N SER A 70 -11.85 10.51 7.65
CA SER A 70 -10.61 10.15 8.35
C SER A 70 -10.87 9.11 9.42
N VAL A 71 -9.94 8.18 9.59
CA VAL A 71 -9.97 7.06 10.53
C VAL A 71 -8.79 7.20 11.49
N SER A 72 -8.99 6.90 12.78
CA SER A 72 -7.95 7.04 13.81
C SER A 72 -7.44 5.74 14.41
N SER A 73 -8.03 4.60 14.08
CA SER A 73 -7.54 3.28 14.49
C SER A 73 -7.48 2.33 13.29
N ASN A 74 -8.53 1.56 13.00
CA ASN A 74 -8.48 0.55 11.95
C ASN A 74 -9.42 0.86 10.77
N THR A 75 -8.95 0.65 9.54
CA THR A 75 -9.83 0.42 8.38
C THR A 75 -9.77 -1.03 7.93
N ASN A 76 -10.90 -1.74 8.05
CA ASN A 76 -11.09 -3.11 7.59
C ASN A 76 -11.74 -3.15 6.19
N PHE A 77 -10.97 -3.55 5.19
CA PHE A 77 -11.44 -3.80 3.82
C PHE A 77 -11.90 -5.25 3.70
N ILE A 78 -13.19 -5.47 3.44
CA ILE A 78 -13.75 -6.83 3.28
C ILE A 78 -14.13 -7.06 1.82
N LEU A 79 -14.89 -6.13 1.22
CA LEU A 79 -15.41 -6.29 -0.13
C LEU A 79 -15.74 -4.95 -0.79
N GLY A 80 -15.31 -4.81 -2.04
CA GLY A 80 -15.55 -3.66 -2.91
C GLY A 80 -14.66 -2.46 -2.62
N ASP A 81 -14.56 -1.57 -3.60
CA ASP A 81 -13.66 -0.42 -3.51
C ASP A 81 -14.33 0.76 -2.80
N LEU A 82 -13.52 1.49 -2.05
CA LEU A 82 -13.81 2.87 -1.69
C LEU A 82 -13.21 3.79 -2.76
N GLN A 83 -14.06 4.58 -3.41
CA GLN A 83 -13.69 5.38 -4.57
C GLN A 83 -13.59 6.87 -4.23
N THR A 84 -12.62 7.55 -4.83
CA THR A 84 -12.55 9.02 -4.81
C THR A 84 -12.23 9.55 -6.20
N THR A 85 -12.43 10.85 -6.42
CA THR A 85 -11.91 11.49 -7.64
C THR A 85 -10.38 11.47 -7.66
N LYS A 86 -9.79 11.03 -8.77
CA LYS A 86 -8.34 10.99 -8.99
C LYS A 86 -7.73 12.30 -9.52
N ILE A 87 -8.52 13.38 -9.61
CA ILE A 87 -8.10 14.62 -10.32
C ILE A 87 -7.54 15.70 -9.38
N ASN A 88 -8.23 16.00 -8.26
CA ASN A 88 -7.97 17.23 -7.49
C ASN A 88 -7.53 17.00 -6.04
N HIS A 89 -7.34 15.74 -5.62
CA HIS A 89 -6.88 15.36 -4.28
C HIS A 89 -7.79 15.84 -3.14
N LYS A 90 -9.00 16.35 -3.43
CA LYS A 90 -9.89 16.94 -2.42
C LYS A 90 -10.61 15.89 -1.58
N ASN A 91 -10.84 14.72 -2.16
CA ASN A 91 -11.55 13.62 -1.51
C ASN A 91 -10.59 12.45 -1.35
N TYR A 92 -10.48 11.96 -0.12
CA TYR A 92 -9.56 10.91 0.26
C TYR A 92 -10.12 10.12 1.44
N LEU A 93 -9.69 8.86 1.57
CA LEU A 93 -9.70 8.17 2.85
C LEU A 93 -8.43 8.60 3.62
N GLY A 94 -8.62 9.05 4.86
CA GLY A 94 -7.56 9.60 5.70
C GLY A 94 -7.21 8.68 6.85
N PHE A 95 -5.93 8.48 7.12
CA PHE A 95 -5.38 7.73 8.24
C PHE A 95 -4.63 8.70 9.16
N LYS A 96 -4.94 8.66 10.46
CA LYS A 96 -4.18 9.39 11.48
C LYS A 96 -2.89 8.66 11.83
N ALA A 97 -2.03 9.34 12.61
CA ALA A 97 -0.85 8.70 13.19
C ALA A 97 -1.25 7.41 13.93
N SER A 98 -0.46 6.36 13.74
CA SER A 98 -0.68 5.00 14.29
C SER A 98 -1.93 4.27 13.81
N SER A 99 -2.74 4.84 12.91
CA SER A 99 -3.84 4.11 12.28
C SER A 99 -3.33 3.22 11.16
N PHE A 100 -4.03 2.11 10.92
CA PHE A 100 -3.64 1.09 9.95
C PHE A 100 -4.84 0.58 9.15
N SER A 101 -4.56 -0.23 8.14
CA SER A 101 -5.59 -0.91 7.36
C SER A 101 -5.27 -2.38 7.20
N ASN A 102 -6.31 -3.21 7.13
CA ASN A 102 -6.22 -4.65 6.90
C ASN A 102 -7.27 -5.10 5.90
N GLY A 103 -7.02 -6.25 5.27
CA GLY A 103 -7.91 -6.86 4.29
C GLY A 103 -7.89 -6.20 2.90
N ALA A 104 -7.01 -5.22 2.69
CA ALA A 104 -6.85 -4.59 1.40
C ALA A 104 -6.35 -5.65 0.38
N SER A 105 -7.03 -5.74 -0.75
CA SER A 105 -6.81 -6.77 -1.77
C SER A 105 -7.34 -6.31 -3.13
N ASP A 106 -7.15 -7.12 -4.17
CA ASP A 106 -7.77 -6.93 -5.48
C ASP A 106 -9.30 -6.74 -5.38
N PHE A 107 -9.95 -7.35 -4.37
CA PHE A 107 -11.40 -7.26 -4.16
C PHE A 107 -11.86 -6.04 -3.34
N SER A 108 -10.98 -5.42 -2.54
CA SER A 108 -11.36 -4.30 -1.68
C SER A 108 -10.16 -3.43 -1.33
N LYS A 109 -10.21 -2.16 -1.73
CA LYS A 109 -9.11 -1.19 -1.62
C LYS A 109 -9.62 0.22 -1.88
N VAL A 110 -8.72 1.20 -1.84
CA VAL A 110 -9.05 2.57 -2.25
C VAL A 110 -8.71 2.78 -3.73
N ASN A 111 -9.74 2.90 -4.56
CA ASN A 111 -9.62 3.31 -5.95
C ASN A 111 -9.72 4.84 -6.03
N GLY A 112 -8.66 5.52 -5.58
CA GLY A 112 -8.65 6.96 -5.33
C GLY A 112 -7.47 7.41 -4.48
N PHE A 113 -7.60 8.59 -3.87
CA PHE A 113 -6.60 9.12 -2.96
C PHE A 113 -6.74 8.56 -1.55
N VAL A 114 -5.61 8.19 -0.97
CA VAL A 114 -5.45 7.94 0.46
C VAL A 114 -4.48 8.97 1.01
N LYS A 115 -4.81 9.53 2.18
CA LYS A 115 -3.92 10.42 2.93
C LYS A 115 -3.57 9.75 4.25
N ALA A 116 -2.30 9.73 4.65
CA ALA A 116 -1.88 9.19 5.94
C ALA A 116 -0.95 10.19 6.65
N THR A 117 -1.14 10.34 7.95
CA THR A 117 -0.15 10.97 8.84
C THR A 117 0.79 9.85 9.32
N VAL A 118 2.03 9.86 8.83
CA VAL A 118 2.99 8.75 8.99
C VAL A 118 3.99 9.09 10.11
N LEU A 119 4.31 8.10 10.95
CA LEU A 119 5.30 8.22 12.02
C LEU A 119 6.67 7.70 11.59
N ASP A 120 6.68 6.54 10.94
CA ASP A 120 7.87 5.82 10.47
C ASP A 120 7.60 5.17 9.11
N HIS A 121 6.53 4.38 8.99
CA HIS A 121 6.16 3.67 7.78
C HIS A 121 4.63 3.60 7.58
N PHE A 122 4.18 3.44 6.34
CA PHE A 122 2.78 3.23 6.01
C PHE A 122 2.60 2.56 4.64
N ILE A 123 1.73 1.55 4.57
CA ILE A 123 1.31 0.94 3.30
C ILE A 123 0.00 1.59 2.85
N PHE A 124 0.02 2.31 1.73
CA PHE A 124 -1.19 2.90 1.16
C PHE A 124 -1.99 1.84 0.40
N PRO A 125 -3.24 1.51 0.80
CA PRO A 125 -4.06 0.48 0.17
C PRO A 125 -4.75 1.01 -1.10
N VAL A 126 -3.97 1.54 -2.05
CA VAL A 126 -4.47 2.14 -3.28
C VAL A 126 -4.51 1.13 -4.43
N GLY A 127 -5.36 1.39 -5.42
CA GLY A 127 -5.44 0.56 -6.63
C GLY A 127 -6.42 1.11 -7.66
N ASP A 128 -6.84 0.24 -8.58
CA ASP A 128 -7.90 0.53 -9.54
C ASP A 128 -9.10 -0.41 -9.37
N GLN A 129 -9.89 -0.65 -10.42
CA GLN A 129 -11.07 -1.52 -10.28
C GLN A 129 -10.70 -3.00 -10.12
N GLU A 130 -9.48 -3.38 -10.51
CA GLU A 130 -9.09 -4.78 -10.62
C GLU A 130 -8.02 -5.16 -9.61
N TYR A 131 -6.95 -4.35 -9.46
CA TYR A 131 -5.79 -4.74 -8.66
C TYR A 131 -5.42 -3.73 -7.59
N ILE A 132 -5.05 -4.26 -6.43
CA ILE A 132 -4.34 -3.48 -5.43
C ILE A 132 -2.92 -3.22 -5.92
N ARG A 133 -2.48 -1.98 -5.73
CA ARG A 133 -1.18 -1.46 -6.15
C ARG A 133 -0.62 -0.61 -5.04
N PRO A 134 -0.29 -1.24 -3.91
CA PRO A 134 0.11 -0.51 -2.73
C PRO A 134 1.40 0.26 -3.01
N ILE A 135 1.58 1.32 -2.22
CA ILE A 135 2.89 1.95 -2.07
C ILE A 135 3.27 1.82 -0.61
N SER A 136 4.30 1.03 -0.35
CA SER A 136 4.96 1.02 0.96
C SER A 136 5.82 2.27 1.04
N LEU A 137 5.66 3.05 2.10
CA LEU A 137 6.38 4.30 2.31
C LEU A 137 7.09 4.23 3.66
N GLU A 138 8.37 4.56 3.67
CA GLU A 138 9.19 4.69 4.88
C GLU A 138 9.77 6.11 4.98
N THR A 139 9.90 6.61 6.20
CA THR A 139 10.41 7.96 6.45
C THR A 139 11.07 8.04 7.83
N GLU A 140 12.14 8.84 7.93
CA GLU A 140 12.77 9.17 9.22
C GLU A 140 12.06 10.32 9.94
N PHE A 141 10.99 10.86 9.34
CA PHE A 141 10.25 12.00 9.87
C PHE A 141 8.90 11.57 10.43
N SER A 142 8.67 11.88 11.70
CA SER A 142 7.38 11.61 12.36
C SER A 142 6.34 12.69 12.12
N ASP A 143 5.07 12.28 12.13
CA ASP A 143 3.88 13.15 12.10
C ASP A 143 3.78 13.98 10.80
N ILE A 144 4.11 13.33 9.66
CA ILE A 144 4.07 13.95 8.34
C ILE A 144 2.92 13.40 7.53
N ASP A 145 2.17 14.32 6.91
CA ASP A 145 1.10 13.98 5.99
C ASP A 145 1.65 13.62 4.60
N TYR A 146 1.36 12.40 4.16
CA TYR A 146 1.58 11.93 2.80
C TYR A 146 0.25 11.58 2.11
N THR A 147 0.18 11.66 0.79
CA THR A 147 -1.02 11.32 0.02
C THR A 147 -0.65 10.54 -1.22
N ALA A 148 -1.24 9.36 -1.40
CA ALA A 148 -0.98 8.47 -2.53
C ALA A 148 -2.24 8.20 -3.34
N CYS A 149 -2.08 7.93 -4.64
CA CYS A 149 -3.11 7.38 -5.52
C CYS A 149 -2.45 6.59 -6.65
N TYR A 150 -3.01 5.43 -6.96
CA TYR A 150 -2.64 4.64 -8.13
C TYR A 150 -3.48 5.03 -9.34
N ILE A 151 -2.87 5.06 -10.52
CA ILE A 151 -3.52 5.29 -11.81
C ILE A 151 -3.07 4.22 -12.80
N TYR A 152 -4.03 3.41 -13.25
CA TYR A 152 -3.84 2.57 -14.44
C TYR A 152 -4.08 3.43 -15.68
N GLY A 153 -3.02 3.75 -16.40
CA GLY A 153 -3.04 4.64 -17.55
C GLY A 153 -1.66 5.14 -17.93
N ASN A 154 -1.56 5.72 -19.13
CA ASN A 154 -0.31 6.20 -19.65
C ASN A 154 0.05 7.58 -19.09
N SER A 155 1.06 7.61 -18.22
CA SER A 155 1.63 8.82 -17.63
C SER A 155 2.15 9.81 -18.69
N THR A 156 2.66 9.33 -19.84
CA THR A 156 3.23 10.19 -20.90
C THR A 156 2.21 11.09 -21.58
N ASN A 157 0.91 10.80 -21.45
CA ASN A 157 -0.15 11.68 -21.93
C ASN A 157 -0.16 13.03 -21.21
N THR A 158 0.28 13.05 -19.95
CA THR A 158 0.36 14.27 -19.12
C THR A 158 1.80 14.68 -18.84
N TYR A 159 2.72 13.72 -18.75
CA TYR A 159 4.12 13.86 -18.37
C TYR A 159 5.04 13.25 -19.45
N PRO A 160 5.19 13.90 -20.62
CA PRO A 160 5.85 13.28 -21.76
C PRO A 160 7.33 12.94 -21.51
N LEU A 161 7.80 11.85 -22.10
CA LEU A 161 9.22 11.49 -22.14
C LEU A 161 9.84 12.04 -23.45
N TYR A 162 10.35 13.28 -23.41
CA TYR A 162 11.00 13.91 -24.57
C TYR A 162 12.45 14.27 -24.28
N ASN A 163 13.37 13.84 -25.15
CA ASN A 163 14.80 14.15 -25.08
C ASN A 163 15.41 13.93 -23.69
N ASN A 164 14.94 12.91 -22.97
CA ASN A 164 15.43 12.58 -21.66
C ASN A 164 16.82 11.94 -21.78
N GLN A 165 17.80 12.47 -21.05
CA GLN A 165 19.18 11.99 -21.08
C GLN A 165 19.45 10.85 -20.10
N GLU A 166 18.60 10.71 -19.08
CA GLU A 166 18.80 9.82 -17.94
C GLU A 166 17.90 8.59 -18.03
N VAL A 167 16.63 8.78 -18.39
CA VAL A 167 15.63 7.72 -18.52
C VAL A 167 15.35 7.46 -20.00
N GLU A 168 15.63 6.25 -20.46
CA GLU A 168 15.45 5.85 -21.85
C GLU A 168 14.01 5.42 -22.14
N ASN A 169 13.41 4.63 -21.25
CA ASN A 169 12.07 4.10 -21.41
C ASN A 169 11.34 4.06 -20.07
N ILE A 170 10.01 4.19 -20.10
CA ILE A 170 9.15 4.12 -18.91
C ILE A 170 7.91 3.27 -19.17
N SER A 171 7.38 2.66 -18.13
CA SER A 171 6.08 2.01 -18.20
C SER A 171 5.00 3.03 -18.53
N THR A 172 4.17 2.66 -19.51
CA THR A 172 3.01 3.44 -19.97
C THR A 172 1.69 2.81 -19.55
N ASN A 173 1.76 1.75 -18.74
CA ASN A 173 0.58 1.04 -18.27
C ASN A 173 0.04 1.60 -16.96
N GLU A 174 0.92 2.07 -16.08
CA GLU A 174 0.52 2.56 -14.75
C GLU A 174 1.49 3.59 -14.18
N TYR A 175 1.01 4.37 -13.21
CA TYR A 175 1.81 5.27 -12.42
C TYR A 175 1.12 5.59 -11.08
N TRP A 176 1.93 6.00 -10.12
CA TRP A 176 1.49 6.48 -8.82
C TRP A 176 1.66 8.00 -8.73
N ILE A 177 0.76 8.64 -8.01
CA ILE A 177 0.93 10.00 -7.54
C ILE A 177 1.20 9.92 -6.05
N LEU A 178 2.34 10.44 -5.59
CA LEU A 178 2.68 10.57 -4.18
C LEU A 178 2.98 12.02 -3.84
N LYS A 179 2.39 12.53 -2.76
CA LYS A 179 2.62 13.89 -2.25
C LYS A 179 3.07 13.85 -0.80
N GLY A 180 3.99 14.74 -0.46
CA GLY A 180 4.68 14.78 0.83
C GLY A 180 5.81 15.80 0.83
N SER A 181 5.98 16.52 1.93
CA SER A 181 6.96 17.61 2.05
C SER A 181 8.32 17.16 2.58
N LYS A 182 8.42 15.91 3.06
CA LYS A 182 9.63 15.32 3.63
C LYS A 182 10.09 14.13 2.80
N LYS A 183 11.35 13.76 3.01
CA LYS A 183 11.99 12.68 2.26
C LYS A 183 11.43 11.33 2.69
N VAL A 184 11.31 10.43 1.72
CA VAL A 184 10.84 9.06 1.89
C VAL A 184 11.61 8.12 0.99
N SER A 185 11.68 6.85 1.38
CA SER A 185 11.87 5.72 0.47
C SER A 185 10.50 5.09 0.22
N ILE A 186 10.31 4.50 -0.95
CA ILE A 186 9.10 3.75 -1.26
C ILE A 186 9.45 2.38 -1.80
N THR A 187 8.50 1.46 -1.68
CA THR A 187 8.44 0.27 -2.53
C THR A 187 7.09 0.18 -3.21
N ILE A 188 7.15 -0.17 -4.49
CA ILE A 188 6.03 -0.54 -5.34
C ILE A 188 6.32 -1.87 -6.02
N ASP A 189 5.26 -2.65 -6.28
CA ASP A 189 5.29 -3.91 -7.01
C ASP A 189 4.84 -3.76 -8.46
N TRP A 190 5.27 -4.70 -9.30
CA TRP A 190 4.72 -4.93 -10.63
C TRP A 190 4.11 -6.33 -10.72
N ASN A 191 3.15 -6.49 -11.64
CA ASN A 191 2.63 -7.80 -12.04
C ASN A 191 2.51 -7.88 -13.59
N ASP A 192 1.94 -8.98 -14.11
CA ASP A 192 1.80 -9.21 -15.55
C ASP A 192 1.10 -8.06 -16.29
N ARG A 193 0.26 -7.28 -15.61
CA ARG A 193 -0.45 -6.11 -16.15
C ARG A 193 0.45 -4.89 -16.33
N SER A 194 1.54 -4.81 -15.59
CA SER A 194 2.57 -3.76 -15.69
C SER A 194 3.31 -3.80 -17.01
N LYS A 195 3.38 -4.97 -17.66
CA LYS A 195 4.00 -5.20 -18.96
C LYS A 195 5.46 -4.74 -19.01
N ILE A 196 6.23 -5.12 -18.00
CA ILE A 196 7.65 -4.75 -17.85
C ILE A 196 8.50 -5.22 -19.04
N GLU A 197 8.12 -6.33 -19.70
CA GLU A 197 8.76 -6.83 -20.91
C GLU A 197 8.73 -5.83 -22.08
N ARG A 198 7.91 -4.77 -22.00
CA ARG A 198 7.89 -3.69 -23.00
C ARG A 198 8.99 -2.66 -22.81
N ILE A 199 9.60 -2.60 -21.63
CA ILE A 199 10.63 -1.63 -21.30
C ILE A 199 12.01 -2.24 -21.13
N THR A 200 12.10 -3.52 -20.74
CA THR A 200 13.36 -4.25 -20.62
C THR A 200 13.17 -5.77 -20.76
N ASP A 201 14.22 -6.47 -21.18
CA ASP A 201 14.34 -7.94 -21.15
C ASP A 201 15.08 -8.45 -19.89
N ASN A 202 15.59 -7.55 -19.04
CA ASN A 202 16.36 -7.88 -17.85
C ASN A 202 15.83 -7.12 -16.63
N ILE A 203 15.42 -7.88 -15.62
CA ILE A 203 14.83 -7.37 -14.39
C ILE A 203 15.74 -6.40 -13.62
N ASN A 204 17.06 -6.59 -13.73
CA ASN A 204 18.03 -5.77 -13.00
C ASN A 204 18.13 -4.34 -13.55
N ASP A 205 17.62 -4.10 -14.75
CA ASP A 205 17.66 -2.80 -15.42
C ASP A 205 16.49 -1.90 -15.01
N ILE A 206 15.49 -2.46 -14.32
CA ILE A 206 14.33 -1.72 -13.85
C ILE A 206 14.73 -0.78 -12.71
N LYS A 207 14.24 0.45 -12.80
CA LYS A 207 14.31 1.48 -11.77
C LYS A 207 12.91 2.06 -11.51
N ILE A 208 12.74 2.65 -10.33
CA ILE A 208 11.66 3.58 -10.06
C ILE A 208 12.10 4.92 -10.65
N VAL A 209 11.23 5.54 -11.43
CA VAL A 209 11.46 6.85 -12.03
C VAL A 209 10.32 7.80 -11.67
N GLY A 210 10.65 9.08 -11.49
CA GLY A 210 9.69 10.13 -11.19
C GLY A 210 9.75 11.27 -12.19
N PHE A 211 8.62 11.85 -12.56
CA PHE A 211 8.58 13.08 -13.37
C PHE A 211 8.80 14.30 -12.49
N GLU A 212 10.03 14.83 -12.50
CA GLU A 212 10.43 15.98 -11.71
C GLU A 212 9.82 17.26 -12.30
N THR A 213 9.08 17.99 -11.46
CA THR A 213 8.29 19.15 -11.90
C THR A 213 9.14 20.38 -12.24
N SER A 214 10.27 20.56 -11.56
CA SER A 214 11.18 21.70 -11.75
C SER A 214 11.89 21.66 -13.11
N THR A 215 12.28 20.47 -13.56
CA THR A 215 12.99 20.25 -14.82
C THR A 215 12.06 19.76 -15.93
N SER A 216 10.82 19.38 -15.60
CA SER A 216 9.86 18.76 -16.53
C SER A 216 10.47 17.55 -17.25
N SER A 217 11.19 16.71 -16.50
CA SER A 217 11.89 15.55 -17.02
C SER A 217 11.75 14.34 -16.08
N TRP A 218 11.84 13.14 -16.62
CA TRP A 218 11.86 11.92 -15.81
C TRP A 218 13.25 11.71 -15.21
N LYS A 219 13.32 11.39 -13.94
CA LYS A 219 14.54 11.17 -13.16
C LYS A 219 14.49 9.82 -12.47
N THR A 220 15.64 9.20 -12.28
CA THR A 220 15.75 8.00 -11.46
C THR A 220 15.48 8.34 -10.01
N LEU A 221 14.61 7.56 -9.38
CA LEU A 221 14.47 7.49 -7.93
C LEU A 221 15.25 6.28 -7.39
N GLY A 222 16.05 5.62 -8.23
CA GLY A 222 16.80 4.41 -7.87
C GLY A 222 16.03 3.13 -8.11
N GLY A 223 16.58 2.02 -7.62
CA GLY A 223 15.99 0.70 -7.74
C GLY A 223 16.86 -0.31 -7.02
N ILE A 224 16.57 -0.47 -5.73
CA ILE A 224 17.27 -1.34 -4.79
C ILE A 224 16.41 -2.58 -4.57
N GLY A 225 17.04 -3.75 -4.53
CA GLY A 225 16.34 -4.99 -4.20
C GLY A 225 15.39 -5.48 -5.30
N ASN A 226 15.71 -5.25 -6.58
CA ASN A 226 14.96 -5.83 -7.70
C ASN A 226 14.84 -7.34 -7.49
N THR A 227 13.62 -7.79 -7.24
CA THR A 227 13.33 -9.18 -6.92
C THR A 227 12.22 -9.69 -7.84
N GLY A 228 12.28 -10.97 -8.20
CA GLY A 228 11.27 -11.63 -9.04
C GLY A 228 11.65 -11.69 -10.52
N ASP A 229 10.65 -11.63 -11.40
CA ASP A 229 10.80 -11.75 -12.85
C ASP A 229 10.02 -10.66 -13.61
N LEU A 230 10.13 -10.63 -14.95
CA LEU A 230 9.45 -9.61 -15.77
C LEU A 230 7.92 -9.58 -15.60
N ASN A 231 7.34 -10.64 -15.05
CA ASN A 231 5.92 -10.75 -14.82
C ASN A 231 5.55 -10.32 -13.40
N ASN A 232 6.34 -10.60 -12.36
CA ASN A 232 5.98 -10.25 -10.98
C ASN A 232 7.22 -9.93 -10.14
N GLY A 233 7.14 -8.88 -9.34
CA GLY A 233 8.21 -8.51 -8.41
C GLY A 233 8.04 -7.12 -7.81
N PHE A 234 9.06 -6.64 -7.14
CA PHE A 234 9.06 -5.32 -6.48
C PHE A 234 10.48 -4.76 -6.44
N LEU A 235 10.56 -3.44 -6.18
CA LEU A 235 11.82 -2.76 -5.92
C LEU A 235 11.59 -1.52 -5.05
N SER A 236 12.65 -1.08 -4.38
CA SER A 236 12.62 0.11 -3.52
C SER A 236 13.37 1.30 -4.14
N SER A 237 12.94 2.51 -3.81
CA SER A 237 13.60 3.76 -4.22
C SER A 237 14.72 4.14 -3.25
N LYS A 238 15.67 4.96 -3.73
CA LYS A 238 16.48 5.84 -2.87
C LYS A 238 15.58 6.89 -2.21
N LEU A 239 16.10 7.63 -1.23
CA LEU A 239 15.37 8.71 -0.56
C LEU A 239 15.09 9.89 -1.52
N PHE A 240 13.84 10.34 -1.59
CA PHE A 240 13.42 11.50 -2.40
C PHE A 240 12.28 12.29 -1.72
N THR A 241 12.05 13.54 -2.15
CA THR A 241 10.93 14.36 -1.65
C THR A 241 9.73 14.23 -2.60
N PRO A 242 8.58 13.65 -2.19
CA PRO A 242 7.50 13.38 -3.13
C PRO A 242 6.93 14.60 -3.85
N ASN A 243 6.83 15.75 -3.18
CA ASN A 243 6.30 16.97 -3.79
C ASN A 243 7.14 17.54 -4.96
N GLU A 244 8.36 17.05 -5.18
CA GLU A 244 9.17 17.43 -6.34
C GLU A 244 8.70 16.70 -7.61
N TYR A 245 7.95 15.60 -7.47
CA TYR A 245 7.56 14.70 -8.54
C TYR A 245 6.04 14.67 -8.76
N ALA A 246 5.61 14.71 -10.02
CA ALA A 246 4.18 14.69 -10.36
C ALA A 246 3.62 13.28 -10.58
N ALA A 247 4.48 12.34 -11.00
CA ALA A 247 4.15 10.95 -11.26
C ALA A 247 5.37 10.08 -10.98
N ILE A 248 5.13 8.84 -10.55
CA ILE A 248 6.14 7.81 -10.27
C ILE A 248 5.73 6.56 -11.03
N THR A 249 6.67 5.92 -11.74
CA THR A 249 6.43 4.65 -12.45
C THR A 249 7.73 3.85 -12.57
N PHE A 250 7.70 2.74 -13.29
CA PHE A 250 8.88 1.95 -13.63
C PHE A 250 9.55 2.50 -14.88
N GLY A 251 10.88 2.44 -14.94
CA GLY A 251 11.64 2.82 -16.13
C GLY A 251 12.99 2.16 -16.20
N VAL A 252 13.68 2.43 -17.30
CA VAL A 252 15.03 1.94 -17.59
C VAL A 252 15.89 3.14 -17.92
N LEU A 253 17.12 3.14 -17.40
CA LEU A 253 18.06 4.23 -17.61
C LEU A 253 18.73 4.14 -18.97
N ALA A 254 19.14 5.28 -19.51
CA ALA A 254 19.97 5.31 -20.68
C ALA A 254 21.29 4.56 -20.41
N SER A 255 21.76 3.80 -21.41
CA SER A 255 22.91 2.88 -21.32
C SER A 255 24.23 3.50 -20.83
N ASN A 256 24.34 4.83 -20.76
CA ASN A 256 25.47 5.59 -20.20
C ASN A 256 25.37 5.87 -18.68
N GLU A 257 24.26 5.53 -18.04
CA GLU A 257 23.93 5.84 -16.63
C GLU A 257 23.69 4.57 -15.78
N ILE A 258 24.16 3.40 -16.23
CA ILE A 258 24.04 2.15 -15.46
C ILE A 258 25.00 2.21 -14.26
N GLU A 259 24.57 2.85 -13.18
CA GLU A 259 25.20 2.66 -11.87
C GLU A 259 25.07 1.18 -11.47
N GLN A 260 26.15 0.61 -10.94
CA GLN A 260 26.15 -0.74 -10.39
C GLN A 260 25.02 -0.90 -9.36
N PRO A 261 24.39 -2.08 -9.25
CA PRO A 261 23.34 -2.30 -8.27
C PRO A 261 23.89 -2.01 -6.86
N GLU A 262 23.45 -0.89 -6.27
CA GLU A 262 23.72 -0.60 -4.87
C GLU A 262 22.99 -1.66 -4.04
N THR A 263 23.78 -2.50 -3.37
CA THR A 263 23.28 -3.44 -2.37
C THR A 263 23.28 -2.75 -1.01
N SER A 264 22.18 -2.96 -0.29
CA SER A 264 21.88 -2.55 1.09
C SER A 264 21.24 -1.17 1.28
N LEU A 265 19.97 -1.22 1.70
CA LEU A 265 19.46 -0.41 2.79
C LEU A 265 18.64 -1.35 3.69
N ASN A 266 18.73 -1.16 5.00
CA ASN A 266 17.88 -1.84 5.99
C ASN A 266 16.40 -1.53 5.67
N SER A 267 15.74 -2.40 4.92
CA SER A 267 14.35 -2.23 4.50
C SER A 267 13.49 -3.31 5.13
N TYR A 268 12.25 -2.97 5.47
CA TYR A 268 11.24 -3.90 6.02
C TYR A 268 10.66 -4.83 4.94
N HIS A 269 11.53 -5.29 4.06
CA HIS A 269 11.21 -5.90 2.79
C HIS A 269 12.13 -7.09 2.60
N TYR A 270 11.55 -8.28 2.68
CA TYR A 270 12.33 -9.50 2.83
C TYR A 270 12.17 -10.38 1.60
N ILE A 271 13.28 -10.98 1.18
CA ILE A 271 13.28 -12.09 0.23
C ILE A 271 13.38 -13.34 1.10
N LEU A 272 12.44 -14.27 0.92
CA LEU A 272 12.46 -15.59 1.53
C LEU A 272 12.68 -16.61 0.42
N SER A 273 13.79 -17.33 0.48
CA SER A 273 14.17 -18.37 -0.46
C SER A 273 14.28 -19.71 0.29
N PRO A 274 13.15 -20.36 0.64
CA PRO A 274 13.14 -21.55 1.48
C PRO A 274 13.61 -22.77 0.67
N ASN A 275 14.90 -22.82 0.39
CA ASN A 275 15.59 -23.82 -0.42
C ASN A 275 16.53 -24.72 0.43
N GLY A 276 16.70 -24.39 1.72
CA GLY A 276 17.49 -25.14 2.69
C GLY A 276 19.00 -24.91 2.59
N ASP A 277 19.44 -23.81 1.99
CA ASP A 277 20.86 -23.44 1.89
C ASP A 277 21.40 -22.65 3.12
N GLY A 278 20.51 -22.29 4.04
CA GLY A 278 20.79 -21.53 5.26
C GLY A 278 20.74 -20.01 5.08
N VAL A 279 20.41 -19.51 3.89
CA VAL A 279 20.33 -18.08 3.56
C VAL A 279 18.88 -17.73 3.20
N ASN A 280 18.29 -16.77 3.92
CA ASN A 280 16.90 -16.33 3.69
C ASN A 280 15.88 -17.48 3.71
N ASP A 281 16.17 -18.58 4.40
CA ASP A 281 15.24 -19.71 4.57
C ASP A 281 14.08 -19.36 5.52
N ASN A 282 14.30 -18.37 6.39
CA ASN A 282 13.38 -17.93 7.42
C ASN A 282 13.15 -16.42 7.32
N PHE A 283 11.94 -15.99 7.62
CA PHE A 283 11.59 -14.58 7.66
C PHE A 283 11.99 -14.00 9.02
N ILE A 284 13.03 -13.18 9.04
CA ILE A 284 13.62 -12.65 10.28
C ILE A 284 13.23 -11.19 10.45
N ILE A 285 12.59 -10.84 11.58
CA ILE A 285 12.33 -9.43 11.94
C ILE A 285 13.08 -9.14 13.25
N GLU A 286 14.30 -8.59 13.13
CA GLU A 286 15.18 -8.39 14.29
C GLU A 286 14.54 -7.55 15.40
N GLU A 287 13.70 -6.57 15.04
CA GLU A 287 13.02 -5.68 15.96
C GLU A 287 12.00 -6.40 16.86
N LEU A 288 11.49 -7.57 16.45
CA LEU A 288 10.53 -8.32 17.26
C LEU A 288 11.17 -9.04 18.45
N ALA A 289 12.47 -9.31 18.39
CA ALA A 289 13.20 -9.98 19.46
C ALA A 289 13.25 -9.14 20.77
N ASP A 290 13.08 -7.83 20.66
CA ASP A 290 13.11 -6.90 21.79
C ASP A 290 11.78 -6.84 22.59
N TYR A 291 10.71 -7.49 22.10
CA TYR A 291 9.38 -7.43 22.72
C TYR A 291 8.95 -8.80 23.27
N GLU A 292 8.64 -8.84 24.58
CA GLU A 292 8.15 -10.06 25.26
C GLU A 292 6.79 -10.56 24.74
N SER A 293 6.02 -9.69 24.09
CA SER A 293 4.73 -10.01 23.48
C SER A 293 4.65 -9.39 22.08
N ASN A 294 4.62 -10.26 21.07
CA ASN A 294 4.42 -9.85 19.68
C ASN A 294 3.44 -10.80 18.96
N VAL A 295 2.90 -10.38 17.81
CA VAL A 295 2.12 -11.22 16.91
C VAL A 295 2.57 -10.93 15.48
N LEU A 296 2.73 -11.97 14.66
CA LEU A 296 2.97 -11.84 13.24
C LEU A 296 1.80 -12.42 12.47
N HIS A 297 1.28 -11.66 11.51
CA HIS A 297 0.32 -12.11 10.51
C HIS A 297 0.95 -11.96 9.13
N ILE A 298 0.81 -12.97 8.26
CA ILE A 298 1.22 -12.89 6.87
C ILE A 298 0.02 -13.22 5.98
N TYR A 299 -0.20 -12.40 4.98
CA TYR A 299 -1.31 -12.46 4.04
C TYR A 299 -0.78 -12.68 2.62
N ASP A 300 -1.49 -13.45 1.80
CA ASP A 300 -1.22 -13.50 0.36
C ASP A 300 -1.59 -12.16 -0.32
N ARG A 301 -1.27 -12.04 -1.61
CA ARG A 301 -1.63 -10.85 -2.39
C ARG A 301 -3.13 -10.53 -2.44
N ASN A 302 -3.99 -11.51 -2.16
CA ASN A 302 -5.44 -11.36 -2.14
C ASN A 302 -5.98 -11.02 -0.74
N GLY A 303 -5.10 -10.80 0.25
CA GLY A 303 -5.48 -10.53 1.63
C GLY A 303 -5.89 -11.77 2.44
N LEU A 304 -5.66 -12.98 1.93
CA LEU A 304 -5.91 -14.22 2.67
C LEU A 304 -4.81 -14.41 3.71
N LEU A 305 -5.18 -14.49 4.99
CA LEU A 305 -4.24 -14.79 6.08
C LEU A 305 -3.66 -16.19 5.89
N VAL A 306 -2.39 -16.25 5.48
CA VAL A 306 -1.68 -17.49 5.20
C VAL A 306 -0.85 -17.96 6.38
N PHE A 307 -0.40 -17.10 7.28
CA PHE A 307 0.36 -17.48 8.47
C PHE A 307 0.04 -16.57 9.65
N GLU A 308 0.12 -17.12 10.87
CA GLU A 308 -0.05 -16.39 12.12
C GLU A 308 0.80 -17.02 13.21
N ALA A 309 1.48 -16.17 13.99
CA ALA A 309 2.27 -16.58 15.14
C ALA A 309 2.13 -15.58 16.29
N GLN A 310 2.03 -16.08 17.52
CA GLN A 310 2.19 -15.30 18.74
C GLN A 310 3.59 -15.51 19.30
N ASN A 311 4.23 -14.43 19.75
CA ASN A 311 5.62 -14.40 20.19
C ASN A 311 6.54 -15.00 19.12
N TYR A 312 6.41 -14.46 17.92
CA TYR A 312 7.20 -14.81 16.76
C TYR A 312 8.70 -14.67 17.05
N THR A 313 9.44 -15.70 16.65
CA THR A 313 10.88 -15.93 16.84
C THR A 313 11.50 -16.47 15.55
N ASP A 314 11.14 -15.86 14.42
CA ASP A 314 11.68 -16.14 13.09
C ASP A 314 11.33 -17.53 12.51
N GLU A 315 10.28 -18.17 13.01
CA GLU A 315 9.90 -19.53 12.60
C GLU A 315 9.21 -19.64 11.22
N PHE A 316 8.89 -18.54 10.54
CA PHE A 316 8.22 -18.61 9.25
C PHE A 316 9.21 -18.95 8.13
N ASP A 317 8.98 -20.08 7.49
CA ASP A 317 9.80 -20.73 6.47
C ASP A 317 9.09 -20.81 5.10
N GLY A 318 8.04 -20.01 4.90
CA GLY A 318 7.27 -19.99 3.66
C GLY A 318 6.16 -21.04 3.62
N TYR A 319 5.82 -21.67 4.75
CA TYR A 319 4.68 -22.56 4.88
C TYR A 319 3.58 -21.94 5.73
N THR A 320 2.33 -22.24 5.38
CA THR A 320 1.17 -21.55 5.98
C THR A 320 1.01 -21.84 7.48
N GLY A 321 1.49 -22.98 7.98
CA GLY A 321 1.19 -23.47 9.33
C GLY A 321 -0.29 -23.76 9.59
N LYS A 322 -1.21 -23.27 8.75
CA LYS A 322 -2.67 -23.36 8.83
C LYS A 322 -3.23 -24.40 7.86
N THR A 323 -4.43 -24.93 8.16
CA THR A 323 -5.17 -25.73 7.18
C THR A 323 -6.03 -24.79 6.35
N ILE A 324 -5.64 -24.55 5.10
CA ILE A 324 -6.39 -23.72 4.15
C ILE A 324 -6.84 -24.64 3.01
N SER A 325 -8.15 -24.76 2.79
CA SER A 325 -8.78 -25.75 1.89
C SER A 325 -8.28 -25.72 0.44
N THR A 326 -7.68 -24.61 0.02
CA THR A 326 -7.19 -24.34 -1.34
C THR A 326 -5.67 -24.39 -1.47
N LEU A 327 -4.94 -24.64 -0.38
CA LEU A 327 -3.48 -24.68 -0.35
C LEU A 327 -3.03 -26.05 0.16
N ASP A 328 -2.13 -26.68 -0.60
CA ASP A 328 -1.46 -27.89 -0.15
C ASP A 328 -0.43 -27.52 0.93
N ARG A 329 -0.62 -28.02 2.15
CA ARG A 329 0.24 -27.72 3.31
C ARG A 329 1.67 -28.20 3.08
N ASP A 330 1.86 -29.26 2.30
CA ASP A 330 3.17 -29.85 2.02
C ASP A 330 3.87 -29.18 0.83
N ALA A 331 3.11 -28.48 -0.03
CA ALA A 331 3.67 -27.73 -1.14
C ALA A 331 4.20 -26.35 -0.72
N GLY A 332 3.82 -25.83 0.44
CA GLY A 332 4.13 -24.48 0.93
C GLY A 332 3.53 -23.37 0.06
N LEU A 333 3.88 -22.13 0.39
CA LEU A 333 3.34 -20.96 -0.29
C LEU A 333 3.90 -20.81 -1.71
N ALA A 334 3.05 -20.36 -2.62
CA ALA A 334 3.45 -20.12 -4.00
C ALA A 334 4.46 -18.97 -4.06
N GLN A 335 5.34 -19.01 -5.06
CA GLN A 335 6.22 -17.89 -5.37
C GLN A 335 5.40 -16.61 -5.58
N GLY A 336 5.82 -15.51 -4.98
CA GLY A 336 5.12 -14.23 -5.10
C GLY A 336 5.20 -13.36 -3.86
N ILE A 337 4.47 -12.25 -3.90
CA ILE A 337 4.43 -11.24 -2.85
C ILE A 337 3.36 -11.60 -1.81
N TYR A 338 3.77 -11.49 -0.55
CA TYR A 338 2.98 -11.61 0.65
C TYR A 338 3.13 -10.34 1.47
N TYR A 339 2.12 -9.99 2.24
CA TYR A 339 2.14 -8.82 3.11
C TYR A 339 2.18 -9.29 4.56
N TYR A 340 2.99 -8.66 5.40
CA TYR A 340 3.02 -9.01 6.81
C TYR A 340 2.63 -7.82 7.69
N ILE A 341 1.99 -8.13 8.81
CA ILE A 341 1.69 -7.21 9.90
C ILE A 341 2.24 -7.84 11.16
N ALA A 342 3.24 -7.21 11.75
CA ALA A 342 3.84 -7.56 13.02
C ALA A 342 3.40 -6.55 14.08
N ALA A 343 2.71 -6.98 15.14
CA ALA A 343 2.24 -6.07 16.18
C ALA A 343 2.81 -6.44 17.56
N VAL A 344 3.19 -5.45 18.36
CA VAL A 344 3.78 -5.63 19.69
C VAL A 344 2.95 -4.93 20.76
N ASN A 345 3.12 -5.32 22.03
CA ASN A 345 2.43 -4.72 23.18
C ASN A 345 0.89 -4.71 23.03
N GLY A 346 0.31 -5.80 22.54
CA GLY A 346 -1.14 -5.91 22.35
C GLY A 346 -1.71 -5.05 21.20
N GLY A 347 -0.87 -4.61 20.27
CA GLY A 347 -1.29 -3.85 19.08
C GLY A 347 -1.08 -2.34 19.18
N GLU A 348 -0.47 -1.84 20.26
CA GLU A 348 -0.13 -0.42 20.39
C GLU A 348 0.88 0.05 19.35
N PHE A 349 1.77 -0.84 18.92
CA PHE A 349 2.72 -0.60 17.84
C PHE A 349 2.63 -1.74 16.83
N SER A 350 2.61 -1.38 15.55
CA SER A 350 2.57 -2.34 14.45
C SER A 350 3.58 -1.96 13.39
N LEU A 351 4.39 -2.93 12.99
CA LEU A 351 5.22 -2.93 11.81
C LEU A 351 4.48 -3.64 10.67
N GLN A 352 4.52 -3.09 9.47
CA GLN A 352 4.00 -3.73 8.27
C GLN A 352 5.00 -3.62 7.13
N GLY A 353 5.04 -4.66 6.30
CA GLY A 353 5.90 -4.71 5.14
C GLY A 353 5.41 -5.77 4.17
N TYR A 354 6.27 -6.15 3.25
CA TYR A 354 6.00 -7.27 2.36
C TYR A 354 7.20 -8.22 2.35
N LEU A 355 6.87 -9.45 2.00
CA LEU A 355 7.77 -10.55 1.83
C LEU A 355 7.59 -11.09 0.42
N TYR A 356 8.68 -11.35 -0.29
CA TYR A 356 8.64 -12.14 -1.51
C TYR A 356 9.18 -13.53 -1.26
N ILE A 357 8.38 -14.53 -1.58
CA ILE A 357 8.80 -15.92 -1.53
C ILE A 357 9.32 -16.30 -2.92
N ASP A 358 10.59 -16.69 -3.00
CA ASP A 358 11.28 -17.21 -4.18
C ASP A 358 11.52 -18.71 -4.02
N ARG A 359 11.16 -19.53 -5.03
CA ARG A 359 11.09 -21.00 -4.91
C ARG A 359 11.83 -21.72 -6.02
#